data_AF-A0A7K2ILB8-F1
#
_entry.id   AF-A0A7K2ILB8-F1
#
_cell.length_a   1.000
_cell.length_b   1.000
_cell.length_c   1.000
_cell.angle_alpha   90.00
_cell.angle_beta   90.00
_cell.angle_gamma   90.00
#
_symmetry.space_group_name_H-M   'P 1'
#
loop_
_entity.id
_entity.type
_entity.pdbx_description
1 polymer ?
#
loop_
_entity_poly.entity_id
_entity_poly.type
_entity_poly.pdbx_seq_one_letter_code
_entity_poly.pdbx_strand_id
1 'polypeptide(L)'
;MNHAHAYLSTMAGCVTEWDQALIRQAVLVTALRNGGRVSANDFRDYLPETSQGAVGLIVRQLPTKKHGGLLRKARVQGHPVTVPSTAESTHGKAIQVWELTPAGWDVARKLVEGWVAA
;
A
#
# COMPACT_ATOMS: atom_id res chain seq x y z
N MET A 1 -7.94 7.45 -27.82
CA MET A 1 -7.74 6.86 -26.48
C MET A 1 -8.15 5.39 -26.56
N ASN A 2 -7.30 4.43 -26.19
CA ASN A 2 -7.64 2.99 -26.21
C ASN A 2 -8.77 2.72 -25.19
N HIS A 3 -9.75 1.87 -25.53
CA HIS A 3 -10.86 1.44 -24.66
C HIS A 3 -10.41 1.04 -23.24
N ALA A 4 -9.27 0.36 -23.11
CA ALA A 4 -8.68 0.01 -21.82
C ALA A 4 -8.29 1.25 -20.98
N HIS A 5 -7.77 2.30 -21.61
CA HIS A 5 -7.42 3.53 -20.92
C HIS A 5 -8.69 4.23 -20.41
N ALA A 6 -9.73 4.34 -21.26
CA ALA A 6 -11.00 4.94 -20.85
C ALA A 6 -11.67 4.18 -19.70
N TYR A 7 -11.63 2.84 -19.75
CA TYR A 7 -12.12 1.97 -18.68
C TYR A 7 -11.35 2.19 -17.37
N LEU A 8 -10.02 2.19 -17.42
CA LEU A 8 -9.18 2.42 -16.24
C LEU A 8 -9.37 3.84 -15.65
N SER A 9 -9.52 4.86 -16.49
CA SER A 9 -9.83 6.22 -16.04
C SER A 9 -11.18 6.32 -15.35
N THR A 10 -12.18 5.59 -15.84
CA THR A 10 -13.52 5.55 -15.24
C THR A 10 -13.46 4.88 -13.86
N MET A 11 -12.80 3.73 -13.76
CA MET A 11 -12.58 3.05 -12.48
C MET A 11 -11.81 3.94 -11.48
N ALA A 12 -10.80 4.67 -11.94
CA ALA A 12 -10.06 5.60 -11.09
C ALA A 12 -10.94 6.77 -10.60
N GLY A 13 -11.84 7.27 -11.45
CA GLY A 13 -12.81 8.33 -11.08
C GLY A 13 -13.86 7.88 -10.06
N CYS A 14 -14.10 6.57 -9.92
CA CYS A 14 -14.95 6.02 -8.86
C CYS A 14 -14.27 5.94 -7.50
N VAL A 15 -12.94 6.12 -7.42
CA VAL A 15 -12.20 6.12 -6.15
C VAL A 15 -12.29 7.51 -5.54
N THR A 16 -13.03 7.64 -4.44
CA THR A 16 -13.21 8.93 -3.76
C THR A 16 -11.99 9.30 -2.92
N GLU A 17 -11.90 10.56 -2.50
CA GLU A 17 -10.88 10.99 -1.52
C GLU A 17 -11.02 10.26 -0.19
N TRP A 18 -12.24 9.84 0.17
CA TRP A 18 -12.50 9.02 1.35
C TRP A 18 -11.90 7.62 1.20
N ASP A 19 -12.09 6.97 0.04
CA ASP A 19 -11.50 5.65 -0.24
C ASP A 19 -9.96 5.73 -0.20
N GLN A 20 -9.39 6.80 -0.77
CA GLN A 20 -7.95 7.04 -0.73
C GLN A 20 -7.44 7.20 0.71
N ALA A 21 -8.16 7.96 1.55
CA ALA A 21 -7.81 8.16 2.95
C ALA A 21 -7.88 6.85 3.73
N LEU A 22 -8.95 6.07 3.57
CA LEU A 22 -9.12 4.76 4.23
C LEU A 22 -8.03 3.78 3.83
N ILE A 23 -7.77 3.62 2.52
CA ILE A 23 -6.73 2.71 2.03
C ILE A 23 -5.36 3.13 2.55
N ARG A 24 -5.05 4.44 2.56
CA ARG A 24 -3.80 4.96 3.12
C ARG A 24 -3.65 4.60 4.59
N GLN A 25 -4.69 4.79 5.39
CA GLN A 25 -4.67 4.42 6.81
C GLN A 25 -4.46 2.92 6.99
N ALA A 26 -5.21 2.10 6.25
CA ALA A 26 -5.10 0.64 6.30
C ALA A 26 -3.67 0.17 5.98
N VAL A 27 -3.06 0.68 4.91
CA VAL A 27 -1.67 0.34 4.55
C VAL A 27 -0.68 0.67 5.68
N LEU A 28 -0.80 1.86 6.29
CA LEU A 28 0.12 2.30 7.35
C LEU A 28 -0.07 1.49 8.64
N VAL A 29 -1.31 1.21 9.02
CA VAL A 29 -1.62 0.41 10.22
C VAL A 29 -1.19 -1.04 10.05
N THR A 30 -1.42 -1.65 8.88
CA THR A 30 -0.93 -3.00 8.58
C THR A 30 0.59 -3.05 8.60
N ALA A 31 1.27 -2.06 8.02
CA ALA A 31 2.72 -1.97 8.10
C ALA A 31 3.23 -1.85 9.52
N LEU A 32 2.59 -1.01 10.35
CA LEU A 32 2.93 -0.88 11.76
C LEU A 32 2.82 -2.23 12.50
N ARG A 33 1.72 -2.96 12.29
CA ARG A 33 1.50 -4.29 12.90
C ARG A 33 2.53 -5.33 12.44
N ASN A 34 3.01 -5.22 11.20
CA ASN A 34 3.98 -6.13 10.60
C ASN A 34 5.43 -5.67 10.76
N GLY A 35 5.77 -4.99 11.87
CA GLY A 35 7.14 -4.56 12.16
C GLY A 35 7.68 -3.49 11.19
N GLY A 36 6.78 -2.72 10.59
CA GLY A 36 7.09 -1.65 9.64
C GLY A 36 7.17 -2.09 8.18
N ARG A 37 6.74 -3.30 7.82
CA ARG A 37 6.82 -3.83 6.44
C ARG A 37 5.49 -4.32 5.91
N VAL A 38 5.26 -4.14 4.61
CA VAL A 38 4.10 -4.66 3.87
C VAL A 38 4.46 -5.01 2.44
N SER A 39 3.67 -5.89 1.83
CA SER A 39 3.74 -6.30 0.45
C SER A 39 2.35 -6.30 -0.19
N ALA A 40 2.29 -6.57 -1.49
CA ALA A 40 1.02 -6.74 -2.17
C ALA A 40 0.24 -8.00 -1.71
N ASN A 41 0.88 -8.95 -1.02
CA ASN A 41 0.18 -10.10 -0.46
C ASN A 41 -0.68 -9.67 0.74
N ASP A 42 -0.12 -8.86 1.65
CA ASP A 42 -0.85 -8.36 2.82
C ASP A 42 -2.15 -7.64 2.41
N PHE A 43 -2.12 -6.88 1.31
CA PHE A 43 -3.33 -6.20 0.82
C PHE A 43 -4.36 -7.15 0.24
N ARG A 44 -3.97 -8.30 -0.31
CA ARG A 44 -4.93 -9.31 -0.75
C ARG A 44 -5.56 -10.01 0.45
N ASP A 45 -4.79 -10.20 1.51
CA ASP A 45 -5.26 -10.89 2.71
C ASP A 45 -6.16 -9.98 3.56
N TYR A 46 -5.83 -8.69 3.66
CA TYR A 46 -6.54 -7.73 4.54
C TYR A 46 -7.52 -6.80 3.80
N LEU A 47 -7.38 -6.61 2.49
CA LEU A 47 -8.22 -5.74 1.67
C LEU A 47 -8.61 -6.42 0.33
N PRO A 48 -9.12 -7.67 0.35
CA PRO A 48 -9.25 -8.49 -0.86
C PRO A 48 -10.03 -7.80 -1.98
N GLU A 49 -11.12 -7.10 -1.65
CA GLU A 49 -12.02 -6.43 -2.61
C GLU A 49 -11.35 -5.26 -3.34
N THR A 50 -10.35 -4.63 -2.73
CA THR A 50 -9.66 -3.45 -3.28
C THR A 50 -8.22 -3.74 -3.73
N SER A 51 -7.74 -4.96 -3.45
CA SER A 51 -6.35 -5.40 -3.65
C SER A 51 -5.88 -5.37 -5.11
N GLN A 52 -6.75 -5.66 -6.07
CA GLN A 52 -6.43 -5.64 -7.51
C GLN A 52 -6.67 -4.29 -8.19
N GLY A 53 -7.12 -3.27 -7.45
CA GLY A 53 -7.47 -1.96 -7.98
C GLY A 53 -6.79 -0.80 -7.22
N ALA A 54 -7.59 -0.05 -6.49
CA ALA A 54 -7.18 1.21 -5.85
C ALA A 54 -5.97 1.07 -4.92
N VAL A 55 -5.84 -0.05 -4.18
CA VAL A 55 -4.75 -0.23 -3.21
C VAL A 55 -3.39 -0.24 -3.88
N GLY A 56 -3.24 -0.96 -4.99
CA GLY A 56 -1.97 -1.01 -5.74
C GLY A 56 -1.54 0.37 -6.27
N LEU A 57 -2.51 1.21 -6.67
CA LEU A 57 -2.26 2.58 -7.12
C LEU A 57 -1.82 3.47 -5.95
N ILE A 58 -2.54 3.42 -4.83
CA ILE A 58 -2.28 4.27 -3.66
C ILE A 58 -0.93 3.91 -3.02
N VAL A 59 -0.60 2.63 -2.88
CA VAL A 59 0.69 2.18 -2.34
C VAL A 59 1.87 2.72 -3.16
N ARG A 60 1.72 2.85 -4.48
CA ARG A 60 2.76 3.44 -5.35
C ARG A 60 2.91 4.95 -5.16
N GLN A 61 1.91 5.64 -4.63
CA GLN A 61 1.98 7.07 -4.35
C GLN A 61 2.66 7.38 -3.02
N LEU A 62 2.49 6.54 -1.99
CA LEU A 62 3.02 6.77 -0.64
C LEU A 62 4.54 7.00 -0.56
N PRO A 63 5.39 6.44 -1.44
CA PRO A 63 6.82 6.76 -1.48
C PRO A 63 7.16 8.14 -2.04
N THR A 64 6.22 8.80 -2.70
CA THR A 64 6.47 10.10 -3.33
C THR A 64 6.42 11.22 -2.29
N LYS A 65 7.26 12.24 -2.45
CA LYS A 65 7.29 13.41 -1.54
C LYS A 65 5.95 14.14 -1.47
N LYS A 66 5.22 14.21 -2.58
CA LYS A 66 3.87 14.81 -2.66
C LYS A 66 2.88 14.16 -1.68
N HIS A 67 3.06 12.87 -1.40
CA HIS A 67 2.23 12.13 -0.46
C HIS A 67 2.95 11.84 0.86
N GLY A 68 4.00 12.61 1.18
CA GLY A 68 4.71 12.56 2.46
C GLY A 68 5.88 11.56 2.53
N GLY A 69 6.14 10.78 1.48
CA GLY A 69 7.25 9.82 1.47
C GLY A 69 7.18 8.82 2.62
N LEU A 70 5.99 8.30 2.93
CA LEU A 70 5.73 7.47 4.11
C LEU A 70 6.22 6.04 3.98
N LEU A 71 6.40 5.56 2.75
CA LEU A 71 6.97 4.25 2.46
C LEU A 71 8.23 4.39 1.62
N ARG A 72 9.10 3.39 1.70
CA ARG A 72 10.19 3.19 0.75
C ARG A 72 10.32 1.72 0.41
N LYS A 73 11.04 1.41 -0.68
CA LYS A 73 11.38 0.02 -0.99
C LYS A 73 12.26 -0.52 0.13
N ALA A 74 11.85 -1.64 0.73
CA ALA A 74 12.64 -2.30 1.75
C ALA A 74 13.96 -2.79 1.14
N ARG A 75 15.05 -2.60 1.89
CA ARG A 75 16.39 -3.04 1.50
C ARG A 75 17.12 -3.70 2.66
N VAL A 76 17.89 -4.74 2.37
CA VAL A 76 18.81 -5.38 3.30
C VAL A 76 20.19 -5.39 2.65
N GLN A 77 21.18 -4.78 3.32
CA GLN A 77 22.55 -4.65 2.79
C GLN A 77 22.60 -4.06 1.37
N GLY A 78 21.73 -3.09 1.08
CA GLY A 78 21.63 -2.45 -0.24
C GLY A 78 20.77 -3.20 -1.27
N HIS A 79 20.39 -4.46 -1.02
CA HIS A 79 19.57 -5.27 -1.92
C HIS A 79 18.07 -5.11 -1.66
N PRO A 80 17.22 -5.05 -2.69
CA PRO A 80 15.77 -5.02 -2.53
C PRO A 80 15.26 -6.26 -1.80
N VAL A 81 14.38 -6.07 -0.83
CA VAL A 81 13.64 -7.18 -0.20
C VAL A 81 12.41 -7.49 -1.06
N THR A 82 12.23 -8.77 -1.36
CA THR A 82 11.07 -9.27 -2.10
C THR A 82 10.50 -10.50 -1.43
N VAL A 83 9.23 -10.79 -1.70
CA VAL A 83 8.53 -12.01 -1.28
C VAL A 83 7.84 -12.64 -2.48
N PRO A 84 7.62 -13.97 -2.54
CA PRO A 84 6.84 -14.58 -3.61
C PRO A 84 5.40 -14.08 -3.54
N SER A 85 4.81 -13.77 -4.70
CA SER A 85 3.40 -13.37 -4.77
C SER A 85 2.47 -14.56 -4.53
N THR A 86 1.44 -14.36 -3.72
CA THR A 86 0.39 -15.36 -3.44
C THR A 86 -0.71 -15.42 -4.50
N ALA A 87 -0.76 -14.45 -5.43
CA ALA A 87 -1.74 -14.48 -6.52
C ALA A 87 -1.40 -15.55 -7.56
N GLU A 88 -2.36 -16.43 -7.86
CA GLU A 88 -2.19 -17.55 -8.78
C GLU A 88 -1.66 -17.12 -10.17
N SER A 89 -2.21 -16.05 -10.73
CA SER A 89 -1.83 -15.48 -12.03
C SER A 89 -0.37 -15.03 -12.13
N THR A 90 0.31 -14.86 -10.99
CA THR A 90 1.71 -14.43 -10.96
C THR A 90 2.69 -15.60 -10.94
N HIS A 91 2.22 -16.84 -10.77
CA HIS A 91 3.06 -18.03 -10.65
C HIS A 91 4.21 -17.86 -9.64
N GLY A 92 3.93 -17.24 -8.49
CA GLY A 92 4.92 -17.04 -7.44
C GLY A 92 6.01 -16.00 -7.73
N LYS A 93 5.88 -15.19 -8.80
CA LYS A 93 6.85 -14.13 -9.13
C LYS A 93 7.10 -13.20 -7.94
N ALA A 94 8.35 -12.78 -7.80
CA ALA A 94 8.79 -11.91 -6.72
C ALA A 94 8.06 -10.55 -6.78
N ILE A 95 7.57 -10.11 -5.62
CA ILE A 95 6.96 -8.79 -5.42
C ILE A 95 7.73 -7.99 -4.39
N GLN A 96 7.70 -6.67 -4.57
CA GLN A 96 8.40 -5.73 -3.71
C GLN A 96 7.81 -5.70 -2.30
N VAL A 97 8.70 -5.75 -1.30
CA VAL A 97 8.36 -5.37 0.08
C VAL A 97 8.61 -3.88 0.27
N TRP A 98 7.65 -3.19 0.87
CA TRP A 98 7.73 -1.80 1.28
C TRP A 98 7.99 -1.73 2.77
N GLU A 99 8.70 -0.69 3.21
CA GLU A 99 8.90 -0.41 4.62
C GLU A 99 8.57 1.04 4.96
N LEU A 100 8.10 1.27 6.19
CA LEU A 100 7.84 2.59 6.73
C LEU A 100 9.14 3.41 6.79
N THR A 101 9.07 4.66 6.33
CA THR A 101 10.09 5.67 6.62
C THR A 101 9.89 6.20 8.05
N PRO A 102 10.83 6.98 8.62
CA PRO A 102 10.60 7.61 9.92
C PRO A 102 9.28 8.40 9.99
N ALA A 103 8.98 9.21 8.96
CA ALA A 103 7.71 9.90 8.84
C ALA A 103 6.50 8.95 8.74
N GLY A 104 6.66 7.82 8.03
CA GLY A 104 5.66 6.77 7.97
C GLY A 104 5.32 6.17 9.34
N TRP A 105 6.34 5.89 10.16
CA TRP A 105 6.18 5.40 11.53
C TRP A 105 5.41 6.39 12.40
N ASP A 106 5.75 7.67 12.34
CA ASP A 106 5.08 8.71 13.14
C ASP A 106 3.60 8.84 12.79
N VAL A 107 3.26 8.84 11.50
CA VAL A 107 1.87 8.88 11.04
C VAL A 107 1.13 7.61 11.45
N ALA A 108 1.73 6.42 11.27
CA ALA A 108 1.09 5.16 11.60
C ALA A 108 0.76 5.04 13.09
N ARG A 109 1.64 5.50 13.98
CA ARG A 109 1.40 5.51 15.44
C ARG A 109 0.25 6.43 15.82
N LYS A 110 0.23 7.66 15.29
CA LYS A 110 -0.86 8.63 15.54
C LYS A 110 -2.23 8.10 15.14
N LEU A 111 -2.30 7.34 14.03
CA LEU A 111 -3.55 6.73 13.58
C LEU A 111 -4.09 5.72 14.59
N VAL A 112 -3.22 4.93 15.24
CA VAL A 112 -3.64 3.91 16.22
C VAL A 112 -3.89 4.51 17.60
N GLU A 113 -3.11 5.51 18.02
CA GLU A 113 -3.34 6.25 19.27
C GLU A 113 -4.73 6.90 19.28
N GLY A 114 -5.16 7.45 18.14
CA GLY A 114 -6.50 8.00 17.98
C GLY A 114 -7.64 6.98 18.10
N TRP A 115 -7.36 5.67 18.01
CA TRP A 115 -8.35 4.60 18.18
C TRP A 115 -8.46 4.10 19.63
N VAL A 116 -7.44 4.32 20.46
CA VAL A 116 -7.43 3.91 21.88
C VAL A 116 -8.05 5.00 22.77
N ALA A 117 -8.10 6.24 22.29
CA ALA A 117 -8.66 7.39 23.00
C ALA A 117 -10.15 7.66 22.71
N ALA A 118 -10.80 6.81 21.89
CA ALA A 118 -12.21 6.90 21.51
C ALA A 118 -13.00 5.73 22.09
#